data_AF-A0A0G1XLK1-F1
#
_entry.id   AF-A0A0G1XLK1-F1
#
_cell.length_a   1.000
_cell.length_b   1.000
_cell.length_c   1.000
_cell.angle_alpha   90.00
_cell.angle_beta   90.00
_cell.angle_gamma   90.00
#
_symmetry.space_group_name_H-M   'P 1'
#
loop_
_entity.id
_entity.type
_entity.pdbx_description
1 polymer ?
#
loop_
_entity_poly.entity_id
_entity_poly.type
_entity_poly.pdbx_seq_one_letter_code
_entity_poly.pdbx_strand_id
1 'polypeptide(L)'
;MAKILGIDLGTTNSCIAVMEGGQPKVLENKEGYRTTPSMVAVSKTGELLVGLPAKRQAVTNPENTLFSIKRLIGRRWNDAEVQHDLKIMPYKIVKRGDGVGVVLGGKEYAPEEVSAMILRKLKEDASERVGEKITEAVITVPAYFDDSQRNATKVAGEIAGRWRNVRCLRA
;
A
#
# COMPACT_ATOMS: atom_id res chain seq x y z
N MET A 1 -23.38 -7.56 11.21
CA MET A 1 -23.03 -6.30 10.52
C MET A 1 -21.61 -6.48 10.01
N ALA A 2 -21.32 -6.24 8.72
CA ALA A 2 -19.99 -6.48 8.19
C ALA A 2 -18.97 -5.61 8.96
N LYS A 3 -17.88 -6.20 9.47
CA LYS A 3 -16.84 -5.43 10.19
C LYS A 3 -16.23 -4.38 9.23
N ILE A 4 -15.98 -3.17 9.76
CA ILE A 4 -15.19 -2.14 9.08
C ILE A 4 -13.72 -2.37 9.43
N LEU A 5 -12.86 -2.40 8.42
CA LEU A 5 -11.43 -2.60 8.60
C LEU A 5 -10.72 -1.25 8.79
N GLY A 6 -10.04 -1.08 9.91
CA GLY A 6 -9.07 -0.01 10.10
C GLY A 6 -7.73 -0.43 9.50
N ILE A 7 -7.17 0.40 8.62
CA ILE A 7 -5.91 0.15 7.95
C ILE A 7 -4.97 1.32 8.23
N ASP A 8 -3.88 1.04 8.92
CA ASP A 8 -2.73 1.92 8.90
C ASP A 8 -1.87 1.58 7.68
N LEU A 9 -1.92 2.42 6.65
CA LEU A 9 -1.13 2.24 5.43
C LEU A 9 0.21 2.97 5.60
N GLY A 10 1.18 2.43 6.31
CA GLY A 10 2.44 3.13 6.54
C GLY A 10 3.42 3.06 5.38
N THR A 11 4.44 3.93 5.39
CA THR A 11 5.51 3.97 4.39
C THR A 11 6.34 2.68 4.39
N THR A 12 6.64 2.14 5.57
CA THR A 12 7.50 0.96 5.75
C THR A 12 6.71 -0.29 6.11
N ASN A 13 5.73 -0.15 7.00
CA ASN A 13 4.87 -1.23 7.45
C ASN A 13 3.43 -0.75 7.44
N SER A 14 2.52 -1.67 7.20
CA SER A 14 1.09 -1.46 7.34
C SER A 14 0.51 -2.36 8.43
N CYS A 15 -0.58 -1.94 9.03
CA CYS A 15 -1.26 -2.64 10.12
C CYS A 15 -2.77 -2.68 9.85
N ILE A 16 -3.43 -3.74 10.30
CA ILE A 16 -4.87 -3.91 10.18
C ILE A 16 -5.51 -4.14 11.54
N ALA A 17 -6.66 -3.53 11.77
CA ALA A 17 -7.44 -3.68 13.00
C ALA A 17 -8.94 -3.71 12.72
N VAL A 18 -9.69 -4.37 13.59
CA VAL A 18 -11.15 -4.37 13.59
C VAL A 18 -11.67 -4.02 14.98
N MET A 19 -12.92 -3.60 15.07
CA MET A 19 -13.61 -3.47 16.35
C MET A 19 -14.23 -4.81 16.76
N GLU A 20 -13.91 -5.29 17.95
CA GLU A 20 -14.45 -6.52 18.54
C GLU A 20 -14.84 -6.25 19.99
N GLY A 21 -16.11 -6.47 20.34
CA GLY A 21 -16.62 -6.19 21.68
C GLY A 21 -16.47 -4.72 22.12
N GLY A 22 -16.47 -3.78 21.18
CA GLY A 22 -16.24 -2.35 21.45
C GLY A 22 -14.78 -1.95 21.64
N GLN A 23 -13.83 -2.89 21.54
CA GLN A 23 -12.40 -2.63 21.65
C GLN A 23 -11.70 -2.81 20.29
N PRO A 24 -10.70 -1.97 19.96
CA PRO A 24 -9.89 -2.18 18.77
C PRO A 24 -8.96 -3.38 18.97
N LYS A 25 -8.94 -4.27 17.98
CA LYS A 25 -8.07 -5.46 17.97
C LYS A 25 -7.24 -5.48 16.69
N VAL A 26 -5.92 -5.43 16.86
CA VAL A 26 -4.96 -5.62 15.77
C VAL A 26 -5.00 -7.08 15.31
N LEU A 27 -5.05 -7.27 13.99
CA LEU A 27 -5.05 -8.59 13.37
C LEU A 27 -3.65 -8.97 12.92
N GLU A 28 -3.36 -10.26 13.01
CA GLU A 28 -2.17 -10.86 12.38
C GLU A 28 -2.46 -11.15 10.91
N ASN A 29 -1.47 -10.90 10.04
CA ASN A 29 -1.48 -11.31 8.65
C ASN A 29 -1.33 -12.84 8.49
N LYS A 30 -1.39 -13.33 7.25
CA LYS A 30 -1.23 -14.77 6.93
C LYS A 30 0.13 -15.33 7.38
N GLU A 31 1.14 -14.48 7.44
CA GLU A 31 2.48 -14.85 7.88
C GLU A 31 2.63 -14.86 9.43
N GLY A 32 1.58 -14.54 10.19
CA GLY A 32 1.56 -14.56 11.65
C GLY A 32 2.06 -13.28 12.33
N TYR A 33 2.27 -12.19 11.58
CA TYR A 33 2.75 -10.91 12.11
C TYR A 33 1.63 -9.88 12.20
N ARG A 34 1.68 -9.02 13.23
CA ARG A 34 0.74 -7.90 13.40
C ARG A 34 0.96 -6.72 12.46
N THR A 35 2.07 -6.73 11.71
CA THR A 35 2.36 -5.73 10.69
C THR A 35 2.86 -6.40 9.42
N THR A 36 2.49 -5.85 8.28
CA THR A 36 2.90 -6.31 6.96
C THR A 36 3.86 -5.27 6.36
N PRO A 37 5.06 -5.65 5.89
CA PRO A 37 5.92 -4.71 5.16
C PRO A 37 5.19 -4.08 3.97
N SER A 38 5.30 -2.76 3.80
CA SER A 38 4.70 -2.02 2.68
C SER A 38 5.57 -2.17 1.43
N MET A 39 5.71 -3.42 0.98
CA MET A 39 6.58 -3.81 -0.13
C MET A 39 5.83 -4.68 -1.12
N VAL A 40 6.12 -4.46 -2.41
CA VAL A 40 5.56 -5.21 -3.54
C VAL A 40 6.71 -5.62 -4.43
N ALA A 41 6.68 -6.84 -4.95
CA ALA A 41 7.68 -7.28 -5.92
C ALA A 41 7.10 -8.20 -6.98
N VAL A 42 7.80 -8.32 -8.10
CA VAL A 42 7.54 -9.38 -9.10
C VAL A 42 8.70 -10.35 -9.05
N SER A 43 8.39 -11.62 -8.80
CA SER A 43 9.37 -12.70 -8.76
C SER A 43 9.94 -12.97 -10.16
N LYS A 44 11.02 -13.75 -10.24
CA LYS A 44 11.60 -14.21 -11.52
C LYS A 44 10.62 -15.03 -12.36
N THR A 45 9.62 -15.67 -11.74
CA THR A 45 8.58 -16.45 -12.42
C THR A 45 7.37 -15.60 -12.82
N GLY A 46 7.39 -14.29 -12.56
CA GLY A 46 6.30 -13.36 -12.87
C GLY A 46 5.21 -13.29 -11.79
N GLU A 47 5.41 -13.91 -10.63
CA GLU A 47 4.46 -13.88 -9.51
C GLU A 47 4.51 -12.54 -8.77
N LEU A 48 3.35 -11.98 -8.45
CA LEU A 48 3.24 -10.80 -7.60
C LEU A 48 3.39 -11.19 -6.12
N LEU A 49 4.41 -10.64 -5.47
CA LEU A 49 4.68 -10.81 -4.05
C LEU A 49 4.33 -9.52 -3.29
N VAL A 50 3.71 -9.63 -2.13
CA VAL A 50 3.36 -8.47 -1.29
C VAL A 50 3.68 -8.79 0.17
N GLY A 51 4.27 -7.83 0.89
CA GLY A 51 4.59 -8.00 2.32
C GLY A 51 5.91 -8.73 2.56
N LEU A 52 5.89 -9.69 3.50
CA LEU A 52 7.09 -10.41 3.90
C LEU A 52 7.76 -11.18 2.75
N PRO A 53 7.03 -11.86 1.84
CA PRO A 53 7.64 -12.48 0.66
C PRO A 53 8.41 -11.49 -0.23
N ALA A 54 7.84 -10.30 -0.50
CA ALA A 54 8.52 -9.25 -1.26
C ALA A 54 9.78 -8.74 -0.53
N LYS A 55 9.70 -8.55 0.79
CA LYS A 55 10.85 -8.13 1.61
C LYS A 55 12.01 -9.14 1.58
N ARG A 56 11.71 -10.45 1.62
CA ARG A 56 12.72 -11.51 1.67
C ARG A 56 13.64 -11.54 0.45
N GLN A 57 13.13 -11.19 -0.72
CA GLN A 57 13.89 -11.21 -1.97
C GLN A 57 14.45 -9.84 -2.38
N ALA A 58 14.24 -8.78 -1.58
CA ALA A 58 14.59 -7.41 -1.96
C ALA A 58 16.08 -7.23 -2.26
N VAL A 59 16.96 -7.95 -1.57
CA VAL A 59 18.42 -7.85 -1.76
C VAL A 59 18.86 -8.44 -3.10
N THR A 60 18.23 -9.52 -3.56
CA THR A 60 18.60 -10.24 -4.80
C THR A 60 17.75 -9.83 -6.00
N ASN A 61 16.72 -9.00 -5.80
CA ASN A 61 15.83 -8.47 -6.83
C ASN A 61 15.45 -7.00 -6.54
N PRO A 62 16.44 -6.08 -6.41
CA PRO A 62 16.19 -4.72 -5.94
C PRO A 62 15.40 -3.86 -6.93
N GLU A 63 15.62 -4.04 -8.24
CA GLU A 63 14.96 -3.25 -9.28
C GLU A 63 13.47 -3.58 -9.46
N ASN A 64 13.06 -4.83 -9.15
CA ASN A 64 11.65 -5.26 -9.18
C ASN A 64 11.06 -5.43 -7.77
N THR A 65 11.62 -4.76 -6.77
CA THR A 65 11.06 -4.70 -5.42
C THR A 65 10.79 -3.24 -5.05
N LEU A 66 9.51 -2.88 -5.03
CA LEU A 66 9.02 -1.56 -4.65
C LEU A 66 8.81 -1.47 -3.15
N PHE A 67 9.26 -0.38 -2.56
CA PHE A 67 9.07 -0.02 -1.15
C PHE A 67 9.00 1.50 -1.02
N SER A 68 8.59 2.03 0.14
CA SER A 68 8.50 3.49 0.36
C SER A 68 7.60 4.24 -0.64
N ILE A 69 6.71 3.54 -1.34
CA ILE A 69 5.84 4.11 -2.38
C ILE A 69 4.93 5.23 -1.84
N LYS A 70 4.59 5.20 -0.55
CA LYS A 70 3.85 6.29 0.12
C LYS A 70 4.58 7.63 0.06
N ARG A 71 5.89 7.67 -0.21
CA ARG A 71 6.65 8.91 -0.43
C ARG A 71 6.39 9.54 -1.80
N LEU A 72 5.91 8.75 -2.77
CA LEU A 72 5.65 9.17 -4.16
C LEU A 72 4.16 9.43 -4.43
N ILE A 73 3.26 8.87 -3.62
CA ILE A 73 1.80 8.95 -3.82
C ILE A 73 1.31 10.40 -3.88
N GLY A 74 0.52 10.75 -4.90
CA GLY A 74 -0.01 12.09 -5.12
C GLY A 74 1.00 13.22 -5.35
N ARG A 75 2.29 12.92 -5.51
CA ARG A 75 3.34 13.92 -5.80
C ARG A 75 3.45 14.26 -7.28
N ARG A 76 4.04 15.42 -7.56
CA ARG A 76 4.38 15.85 -8.92
C ARG A 76 5.80 15.44 -9.28
N TRP A 77 6.04 15.23 -10.57
CA TRP A 77 7.36 14.83 -11.07
C TRP A 77 8.48 15.77 -10.60
N ASN A 78 8.23 17.09 -10.61
CA ASN A 78 9.23 18.10 -10.30
C ASN A 78 9.40 18.39 -8.80
N ASP A 79 8.69 17.71 -7.90
CA ASP A 79 8.84 17.92 -6.46
C ASP A 79 10.27 17.55 -6.01
N ALA A 80 10.87 18.37 -5.14
CA ALA A 80 12.26 18.19 -4.71
C ALA A 80 12.50 16.81 -4.07
N GLU A 81 11.52 16.30 -3.33
CA GLU A 81 11.59 14.98 -2.70
C GLU A 81 11.54 13.85 -3.72
N VAL A 82 10.79 14.02 -4.81
CA VAL A 82 10.77 13.04 -5.92
C VAL A 82 12.13 13.05 -6.60
N GLN A 83 12.68 14.22 -6.91
CA GLN A 83 13.99 14.37 -7.54
C GLN A 83 15.14 13.83 -6.68
N HIS A 84 14.99 13.88 -5.35
CA HIS A 84 15.89 13.21 -4.43
C HIS A 84 15.74 11.68 -4.52
N ASP A 85 14.50 11.18 -4.48
CA ASP A 85 14.21 9.74 -4.52
C ASP A 85 14.68 9.07 -5.82
N LEU A 86 14.67 9.78 -6.96
CA LEU A 86 15.26 9.31 -8.22
C LEU A 86 16.72 8.87 -8.08
N LYS A 87 17.47 9.48 -7.16
CA LYS A 87 18.92 9.26 -7.01
C LYS A 87 19.25 8.13 -6.05
N ILE A 88 18.32 7.76 -5.17
CA ILE A 88 18.58 6.83 -4.07
C ILE A 88 17.76 5.54 -4.17
N MET A 89 16.66 5.52 -4.92
CA MET A 89 15.83 4.34 -5.04
C MET A 89 16.44 3.35 -6.03
N PRO A 90 16.46 2.04 -5.70
CA PRO A 90 17.02 1.03 -6.59
C PRO A 90 16.08 0.64 -7.74
N TYR A 91 14.79 0.93 -7.61
CA TYR A 91 13.79 0.68 -8.65
C TYR A 91 13.57 1.93 -9.50
N LYS A 92 13.12 1.74 -10.74
CA LYS A 92 12.93 2.82 -11.69
C LYS A 92 11.67 3.64 -11.38
N ILE A 93 11.87 4.93 -11.14
CA ILE A 93 10.82 5.94 -11.02
C ILE A 93 10.78 6.74 -12.33
N VAL A 94 9.59 6.95 -12.90
CA VAL A 94 9.37 7.55 -14.22
C VAL A 94 8.38 8.69 -14.17
N LYS A 95 8.47 9.61 -15.14
CA LYS A 95 7.49 10.69 -15.30
C LYS A 95 6.22 10.12 -15.94
N ARG A 96 5.06 10.37 -15.32
CA ARG A 96 3.76 9.97 -15.85
C ARG A 96 2.82 11.18 -15.90
N GLY A 97 2.75 11.83 -17.06
CA GLY A 97 2.12 13.15 -17.17
C GLY A 97 2.84 14.17 -16.28
N ASP A 98 2.10 14.89 -15.45
CA ASP A 98 2.68 15.78 -14.43
C ASP A 98 3.04 15.06 -13.12
N GLY A 99 2.64 13.79 -12.98
CA GLY A 99 2.84 12.97 -11.80
C GLY A 99 4.01 12.00 -11.90
N VAL A 100 4.05 11.08 -10.93
CA VAL A 100 5.09 10.07 -10.79
C VAL A 100 4.54 8.69 -11.15
N GLY A 101 5.34 7.89 -11.82
CA GLY A 101 5.13 6.46 -12.02
C GLY A 101 6.33 5.65 -11.52
N VAL A 102 6.14 4.34 -11.37
CA VAL A 102 7.19 3.38 -10.99
C VAL A 102 7.11 2.16 -11.89
N VAL A 103 8.25 1.52 -12.16
CA VAL A 103 8.31 0.30 -12.97
C VAL A 103 8.38 -0.93 -12.07
N LEU A 104 7.52 -1.90 -12.33
CA LEU A 104 7.49 -3.19 -11.65
C LEU A 104 7.30 -4.30 -12.70
N GLY A 105 8.24 -5.23 -12.80
CA GLY A 105 8.15 -6.34 -13.76
C GLY A 105 8.06 -5.85 -15.22
N GLY A 106 8.75 -4.76 -15.54
CA GLY A 106 8.74 -4.14 -16.87
C GLY A 106 7.49 -3.34 -17.24
N LYS A 107 6.53 -3.18 -16.32
CA LYS A 107 5.31 -2.38 -16.53
C LYS A 107 5.31 -1.14 -15.65
N GLU A 108 4.77 -0.05 -16.18
CA GLU A 108 4.59 1.19 -15.43
C GLU A 108 3.30 1.16 -14.59
N TYR A 109 3.40 1.60 -13.35
CA TYR A 109 2.31 1.73 -12.40
C TYR A 109 2.33 3.12 -11.76
N ALA A 110 1.16 3.63 -11.42
CA ALA A 110 1.03 4.78 -10.54
C ALA A 110 1.25 4.33 -9.08
N PRO A 111 1.76 5.20 -8.20
CA PRO A 111 1.92 4.89 -6.77
C PRO A 111 0.65 4.38 -6.09
N GLU A 112 -0.52 4.84 -6.53
CA GLU A 112 -1.83 4.43 -6.03
C GLU A 112 -2.15 2.98 -6.41
N GLU A 113 -1.77 2.55 -7.62
CA GLU A 113 -1.95 1.18 -8.10
C GLU A 113 -1.09 0.20 -7.29
N VAL A 114 0.15 0.58 -6.96
CA VAL A 114 1.04 -0.23 -6.12
C VAL A 114 0.56 -0.27 -4.68
N SER A 115 0.13 0.87 -4.14
CA SER A 115 -0.48 0.94 -2.80
C SER A 115 -1.76 0.09 -2.73
N ALA A 116 -2.52 0.01 -3.82
CA ALA A 116 -3.71 -0.85 -3.91
C ALA A 116 -3.37 -2.35 -3.84
N MET A 117 -2.21 -2.78 -4.36
CA MET A 117 -1.74 -4.18 -4.21
C MET A 117 -1.49 -4.51 -2.73
N ILE A 118 -0.92 -3.57 -1.97
CA ILE A 118 -0.71 -3.70 -0.52
C ILE A 118 -2.08 -3.78 0.19
N LEU A 119 -2.98 -2.84 -0.09
CA LEU A 119 -4.32 -2.79 0.51
C LEU A 119 -5.15 -4.06 0.21
N ARG A 120 -4.98 -4.65 -0.99
CA ARG A 120 -5.65 -5.90 -1.36
C ARG A 120 -5.17 -7.07 -0.51
N LYS A 121 -3.86 -7.25 -0.33
CA LYS A 121 -3.32 -8.26 0.59
C LYS A 121 -3.85 -8.05 2.01
N LEU A 122 -3.83 -6.82 2.52
CA LEU A 122 -4.31 -6.51 3.87
C LEU A 122 -5.79 -6.86 4.05
N LYS A 123 -6.63 -6.59 3.04
CA LYS A 123 -8.03 -6.98 3.00
C LYS A 123 -8.23 -8.50 3.03
N GLU A 124 -7.48 -9.22 2.21
CA GLU A 124 -7.56 -10.68 2.08
C GLU A 124 -7.15 -11.34 3.40
N ASP A 125 -6.01 -10.93 3.95
CA ASP A 125 -5.50 -11.41 5.25
C ASP A 125 -6.52 -11.15 6.37
N ALA A 126 -7.10 -9.95 6.41
CA ALA A 126 -8.13 -9.60 7.41
C ALA A 126 -9.41 -10.43 7.24
N SER A 127 -9.89 -10.60 6.01
CA SER A 127 -11.13 -11.34 5.72
C SER A 127 -10.99 -12.82 6.08
N GLU A 128 -9.84 -13.43 5.79
CA GLU A 128 -9.54 -14.80 6.18
C GLU A 128 -9.43 -14.94 7.70
N ARG A 129 -8.74 -14.01 8.38
CA ARG A 129 -8.59 -14.03 9.83
C ARG A 129 -9.91 -13.89 10.58
N VAL A 130 -10.84 -13.08 10.05
CA VAL A 130 -12.17 -12.86 10.66
C VAL A 130 -13.16 -13.95 10.23
N GLY A 131 -12.94 -14.61 9.09
CA GLY A 131 -13.86 -15.62 8.55
C GLY A 131 -15.06 -15.03 7.80
N GLU A 132 -15.03 -13.75 7.44
CA GLU A 132 -16.09 -13.09 6.67
C GLU A 132 -15.52 -12.07 5.66
N LYS A 133 -16.30 -11.74 4.63
CA LYS A 133 -15.90 -10.72 3.64
C LYS A 133 -16.05 -9.31 4.21
N ILE A 134 -14.93 -8.59 4.29
CA ILE A 134 -14.91 -7.18 4.67
C ILE A 134 -15.14 -6.30 3.42
N THR A 135 -16.09 -5.37 3.49
CA THR A 135 -16.47 -4.52 2.33
C THR A 135 -16.31 -3.03 2.57
N GLU A 136 -15.89 -2.61 3.76
CA GLU A 136 -15.70 -1.20 4.14
C GLU A 136 -14.37 -1.03 4.88
N ALA A 137 -13.68 0.09 4.62
CA ALA A 137 -12.39 0.37 5.23
C ALA A 137 -12.19 1.85 5.57
N VAL A 138 -11.45 2.09 6.65
CA VAL A 138 -10.88 3.38 7.03
C VAL A 138 -9.37 3.28 6.86
N ILE A 139 -8.76 4.16 6.08
CA ILE A 139 -7.33 4.16 5.74
C ILE A 139 -6.66 5.40 6.33
N THR A 140 -5.51 5.24 6.98
CA THR A 140 -4.75 6.36 7.54
C THR A 140 -3.95 7.13 6.47
N VAL A 141 -3.90 8.44 6.61
CA VAL A 141 -2.98 9.34 5.89
C VAL A 141 -2.29 10.25 6.91
N PRO A 142 -1.02 10.65 6.70
CA PRO A 142 -0.37 11.61 7.57
C PRO A 142 -1.17 12.91 7.68
N ALA A 143 -1.22 13.52 8.87
CA ALA A 143 -1.92 14.78 9.08
C ALA A 143 -1.53 15.91 8.10
N TYR A 144 -0.27 15.92 7.63
CA TYR A 144 0.27 16.92 6.71
C TYR A 144 0.07 16.60 5.22
N PHE A 145 -0.58 15.48 4.87
CA PHE A 145 -0.88 15.18 3.47
C PHE A 145 -1.80 16.25 2.88
N ASP A 146 -1.40 16.75 1.70
CA ASP A 146 -2.22 17.64 0.90
C ASP A 146 -3.41 16.90 0.26
N ASP A 147 -4.28 17.64 -0.43
CA ASP A 147 -5.47 17.05 -1.04
C ASP A 147 -5.15 16.08 -2.19
N SER A 148 -4.05 16.28 -2.92
CA SER A 148 -3.61 15.37 -3.98
C SER A 148 -3.23 14.03 -3.38
N GLN A 149 -2.38 14.03 -2.34
CA GLN A 149 -1.92 12.82 -1.65
C GLN A 149 -3.04 12.08 -0.94
N ARG A 150 -4.01 12.81 -0.37
CA ARG A 150 -5.21 12.24 0.23
C ARG A 150 -6.11 11.58 -0.80
N ASN A 151 -6.39 12.26 -1.91
CA ASN A 151 -7.22 11.73 -2.99
C ASN A 151 -6.56 10.50 -3.63
N ALA A 152 -5.26 10.54 -3.87
CA ALA A 152 -4.48 9.42 -4.35
C ALA A 152 -4.55 8.20 -3.43
N THR A 153 -4.44 8.40 -2.10
CA THR A 153 -4.61 7.31 -1.13
C THR A 153 -6.03 6.73 -1.15
N LYS A 154 -7.06 7.58 -1.32
CA LYS A 154 -8.44 7.13 -1.48
C LYS A 154 -8.61 6.28 -2.74
N VAL A 155 -8.06 6.73 -3.87
CA VAL A 155 -8.05 6.00 -5.15
C VAL A 155 -7.36 4.64 -5.00
N ALA A 156 -6.24 4.57 -4.28
CA ALA A 156 -5.60 3.28 -3.98
C ALA A 156 -6.56 2.32 -3.25
N GLY A 157 -7.33 2.83 -2.28
CA GLY A 157 -8.42 2.08 -1.65
C GLY A 157 -9.44 1.57 -2.66
N GLU A 158 -9.97 2.44 -3.52
CA GLU A 158 -10.97 2.11 -4.53
C GLU A 158 -10.48 1.00 -5.50
N ILE A 159 -9.22 1.08 -5.95
CA ILE A 159 -8.55 0.09 -6.82
C ILE A 159 -8.34 -1.26 -6.09
N ALA A 160 -8.05 -1.24 -4.79
CA ALA A 160 -7.69 -2.44 -4.02
C ALA A 160 -8.82 -3.49 -4.01
N GLY A 161 -10.07 -3.05 -4.12
CA GLY A 161 -11.16 -3.96 -4.41
C GLY A 161 -12.49 -3.42 -3.93
N ARG A 162 -13.12 -2.55 -4.75
CA ARG A 162 -14.52 -2.08 -4.67
C ARG A 162 -15.06 -2.10 -3.24
N TRP A 163 -14.36 -1.44 -2.31
CA TRP A 163 -14.96 -1.19 -1.01
C TRP A 163 -16.21 -0.36 -1.25
N ARG A 164 -17.31 -0.70 -0.60
CA ARG A 164 -18.54 0.09 -0.72
C ARG A 164 -18.31 1.51 -0.19
N ASN A 165 -17.37 1.67 0.75
CA ASN A 165 -16.95 2.94 1.29
C ASN A 165 -15.46 2.90 1.68
N VAL A 166 -14.69 3.90 1.22
CA VAL A 166 -13.31 4.15 1.66
C VAL A 166 -13.26 5.55 2.25
N ARG A 167 -12.85 5.64 3.52
CA ARG A 167 -12.59 6.94 4.17
C ARG A 167 -11.12 7.06 4.51
N CYS A 168 -10.53 8.21 4.19
CA CYS A 168 -9.18 8.55 4.63
C CYS A 168 -9.26 9.34 5.94
N LEU A 169 -8.59 8.87 6.99
CA LEU A 169 -8.49 9.54 8.28
C LEU A 169 -7.08 10.12 8.44
N ARG A 170 -6.99 11.39 8.87
CA ARG A 170 -5.71 11.99 9.25
C ARG A 170 -5.27 11.38 10.59
N ALA A 171 -4.07 10.84 10.61
CA ALA A 171 -3.39 10.31 11.80
C ALA A 171 -2.18 11.18 12.16
#